data_AF-A0A067GC20-F1
#
_entry.id   AF-A0A067GC20-F1
#
_cell.length_a   1.000
_cell.length_b   1.000
_cell.length_c   1.000
_cell.angle_alpha   90.00
_cell.angle_beta   90.00
_cell.angle_gamma   90.00
#
_symmetry.space_group_name_H-M   'P 1'
#
loop_
_entity.id
_entity.type
_entity.pdbx_description
1 polymer ?
#
loop_
_entity_poly.entity_id
_entity_poly.type
_entity_poly.pdbx_seq_one_letter_code
_entity_poly.pdbx_strand_id
1 'polypeptide(L)'
;FFLELMKVPRVESKLRVFSFKIQFHTQVSDLRSSLNVVNSAAEQVRNSAKLRRIMQTILSLGNALNQGTARGAAIGFRLDSLLKLTDTRARNNKMTLMHYLCKVLADKLPELLDFSEDLTSLEPASKIQLKFLAEEMQALSKGLEKVVQELSMSENDGAISENFSKILREFLRFAEAEVRTLASLYSAVGRNVDALILYFGEDPARCPFEQ
;
A
#
# COMPACT_ATOMS: atom_id res chain seq x y z
N PHE A 1 22.50 7.88 -40.21
CA PHE A 1 21.91 7.55 -38.90
C PHE A 1 21.90 6.04 -38.65
N PHE A 2 21.02 5.24 -39.27
CA PHE A 2 20.91 3.80 -38.99
C PHE A 2 22.21 3.01 -39.20
N LEU A 3 22.99 3.33 -40.23
CA LEU A 3 24.30 2.70 -40.47
C LEU A 3 25.30 2.91 -39.32
N GLU A 4 25.26 4.07 -38.65
CA GLU A 4 26.09 4.32 -37.46
C GLU A 4 25.55 3.56 -36.24
N LEU A 5 24.22 3.48 -36.12
CA LEU A 5 23.54 2.77 -35.04
C LEU A 5 23.84 1.26 -35.08
N MET A 6 23.95 0.68 -36.28
CA MET A 6 24.31 -0.72 -36.50
C MET A 6 25.74 -1.06 -36.05
N LYS A 7 26.63 -0.07 -35.92
CA LYS A 7 27.99 -0.30 -35.39
C LYS A 7 27.98 -0.57 -33.90
N VAL A 8 26.92 -0.17 -33.18
CA VAL A 8 26.79 -0.36 -31.73
C VAL A 8 26.27 -1.77 -31.45
N PRO A 9 27.04 -2.64 -30.76
CA PRO A 9 26.58 -3.97 -30.39
C PRO A 9 25.32 -3.91 -29.52
N ARG A 10 24.33 -4.76 -29.81
CA ARG A 10 23.10 -4.91 -29.00
C ARG A 10 22.44 -3.57 -28.66
N VAL A 11 22.41 -2.65 -29.63
CA VAL A 11 21.95 -1.27 -29.42
C VAL A 11 20.56 -1.18 -28.77
N GLU A 12 19.62 -2.05 -29.15
CA GLU A 12 18.30 -2.10 -28.54
C GLU A 12 18.36 -2.40 -27.03
N SER A 13 19.17 -3.38 -26.62
CA SER A 13 19.35 -3.74 -25.21
C SER A 13 19.98 -2.59 -24.42
N LYS A 14 21.03 -1.98 -24.97
CA LYS A 14 21.68 -0.80 -24.36
C LYS A 14 20.72 0.38 -24.20
N LEU A 15 19.86 0.63 -25.19
CA LEU A 15 18.83 1.68 -25.13
C LEU A 15 17.78 1.38 -24.05
N ARG A 16 17.33 0.12 -23.91
CA ARG A 16 16.41 -0.28 -22.84
C ARG A 16 17.03 -0.07 -21.46
N VAL A 17 18.30 -0.42 -21.27
CA VAL A 17 19.04 -0.19 -20.02
C VAL A 17 19.20 1.30 -19.72
N PHE A 18 19.49 2.13 -20.73
CA PHE A 18 19.52 3.58 -20.52
C PHE A 18 18.14 4.16 -20.19
N SER A 19 17.08 3.71 -20.85
CA SER A 19 15.72 4.12 -20.50
C SER A 19 15.41 3.80 -19.05
N PHE A 20 15.74 2.58 -18.60
CA PHE A 20 15.58 2.17 -17.20
C PHE A 20 16.38 3.09 -16.26
N LYS A 21 17.67 3.32 -16.55
CA LYS A 21 18.51 4.21 -15.74
C LYS A 21 17.92 5.63 -15.61
N ILE A 22 17.34 6.17 -16.68
CA ILE A 22 16.74 7.51 -16.69
C ILE A 22 15.48 7.55 -15.80
N GLN A 23 14.67 6.49 -15.84
CA GLN A 23 13.40 6.41 -15.11
C GLN A 23 13.55 5.93 -13.66
N PHE A 24 14.67 5.27 -13.34
CA PHE A 24 14.90 4.56 -12.08
C PHE A 24 14.59 5.39 -10.85
N HIS A 25 15.11 6.62 -10.78
CA HIS A 25 14.94 7.44 -9.58
C HIS A 25 13.46 7.78 -9.33
N THR A 26 12.73 8.17 -10.38
CA THR A 26 11.30 8.47 -10.30
C THR A 26 10.52 7.23 -9.88
N GLN A 27 10.76 6.08 -10.51
CA GLN A 27 10.09 4.82 -10.16
C GLN A 27 10.33 4.40 -8.70
N VAL A 28 11.57 4.51 -8.22
CA VAL A 28 11.89 4.23 -6.80
C VAL A 28 11.19 5.21 -5.86
N SER A 29 11.17 6.50 -6.19
CA SER A 29 10.55 7.54 -5.38
C SER A 29 9.03 7.33 -5.27
N ASP A 30 8.37 7.08 -6.40
CA ASP A 30 6.92 6.93 -6.47
C ASP A 30 6.45 5.67 -5.75
N LEU A 31 7.14 4.55 -5.95
CA LEU A 31 6.84 3.31 -5.23
C LEU A 31 7.08 3.47 -3.73
N ARG A 32 8.19 4.10 -3.32
CA ARG A 32 8.49 4.36 -1.90
C ARG A 32 7.43 5.25 -1.24
N SER A 33 7.01 6.30 -1.93
CA SER A 33 5.95 7.20 -1.44
C SER A 33 4.64 6.44 -1.21
N SER A 34 4.24 5.63 -2.20
CA SER A 34 3.02 4.82 -2.14
C SER A 34 3.08 3.79 -1.00
N LEU A 35 4.21 3.11 -0.83
CA LEU A 35 4.42 2.16 0.29
C LEU A 35 4.33 2.86 1.65
N ASN A 36 4.94 4.04 1.80
CA ASN A 36 4.89 4.80 3.04
C ASN A 36 3.48 5.25 3.40
N VAL A 37 2.66 5.62 2.41
CA VAL A 37 1.25 5.97 2.61
C VAL A 37 0.47 4.77 3.12
N VAL A 38 0.63 3.59 2.50
CA VAL A 38 -0.04 2.35 2.93
C VAL A 38 0.41 1.96 4.34
N ASN A 39 1.71 2.02 4.63
CA ASN A 39 2.24 1.70 5.95
C ASN A 39 1.69 2.63 7.03
N SER A 40 1.69 3.94 6.75
CA SER A 40 1.18 4.96 7.68
C SER A 40 -0.30 4.74 7.94
N ALA A 41 -1.11 4.45 6.92
CA ALA A 41 -2.52 4.12 7.10
C ALA A 41 -2.71 2.88 7.98
N ALA A 42 -1.92 1.82 7.75
CA ALA A 42 -2.02 0.60 8.56
C ALA A 42 -1.67 0.85 10.04
N GLU A 43 -0.62 1.62 10.31
CA GLU A 43 -0.21 1.99 11.67
C GLU A 43 -1.25 2.90 12.34
N GLN A 44 -1.74 3.92 11.63
CA GLN A 44 -2.77 4.84 12.12
C GLN A 44 -4.05 4.11 12.51
N VAL A 45 -4.57 3.25 11.64
CA VAL A 45 -5.77 2.45 11.90
C VAL A 45 -5.56 1.52 13.10
N ARG A 46 -4.40 0.83 13.17
CA ARG A 46 -4.09 -0.09 14.26
C ARG A 46 -3.99 0.61 15.62
N ASN A 47 -3.42 1.81 15.62
CA ASN A 47 -3.05 2.51 16.85
C ASN A 47 -4.08 3.55 17.30
N SER A 48 -5.05 3.94 16.46
CA SER A 48 -6.08 4.90 16.86
C SER A 48 -6.92 4.35 18.03
N ALA A 49 -6.73 4.97 19.20
CA ALA A 49 -7.55 4.69 20.38
C ALA A 49 -8.99 5.16 20.17
N LYS A 50 -9.18 6.27 19.43
CA LYS A 50 -10.49 6.83 19.13
C LYS A 50 -11.31 5.89 18.25
N LEU A 51 -10.73 5.38 17.16
CA LEU A 51 -11.38 4.39 16.30
C LEU A 51 -11.79 3.14 17.10
N ARG A 52 -10.89 2.63 17.94
CA ARG A 52 -11.18 1.48 18.81
C ARG A 52 -12.36 1.74 19.75
N ARG A 53 -12.45 2.94 20.33
CA ARG A 53 -13.55 3.32 21.22
C ARG A 53 -14.89 3.48 20.47
N ILE A 54 -14.84 4.00 19.23
CA ILE A 54 -16.01 4.05 18.35
C ILE A 54 -16.49 2.63 18.01
N MET A 55 -15.59 1.71 17.63
CA MET A 55 -15.95 0.31 17.36
C MET A 55 -16.61 -0.37 18.57
N GLN A 56 -16.10 -0.13 19.78
CA GLN A 56 -16.73 -0.63 21.02
C GLN A 56 -18.14 -0.06 21.22
N THR A 57 -18.32 1.24 20.95
CA THR A 57 -19.63 1.90 21.07
C THR A 57 -20.64 1.31 20.09
N ILE A 58 -20.21 1.05 18.85
CA ILE A 58 -21.00 0.36 17.82
C ILE A 58 -21.37 -1.05 18.28
N LEU A 59 -20.43 -1.80 18.85
CA LEU A 59 -20.69 -3.15 19.37
C LEU A 59 -21.73 -3.14 20.49
N SER A 60 -21.59 -2.24 21.47
CA SER A 60 -22.54 -2.10 22.57
C SER A 60 -23.94 -1.75 22.09
N LEU A 61 -24.03 -0.82 21.13
CA LEU A 61 -25.29 -0.42 20.52
C LEU A 61 -25.92 -1.56 19.72
N GLY A 62 -25.11 -2.28 18.94
CA GLY A 62 -25.54 -3.47 18.21
C GLY A 62 -26.08 -4.56 19.13
N ASN A 63 -25.39 -4.87 20.24
CA ASN A 63 -25.83 -5.85 21.22
C ASN A 63 -27.15 -5.44 21.90
N ALA A 64 -27.30 -4.16 22.28
CA ALA A 64 -28.52 -3.64 22.87
C ALA A 64 -29.72 -3.75 21.91
N LEU A 65 -29.53 -3.41 20.63
CA LEU A 65 -30.59 -3.50 19.62
C LEU A 65 -30.98 -4.94 19.28
N ASN A 66 -30.03 -5.86 19.36
CA ASN A 66 -30.23 -7.27 19.03
C ASN A 66 -30.49 -8.13 20.27
N GLN A 67 -30.77 -7.53 21.43
CA GLN A 67 -31.04 -8.26 22.66
C GLN A 67 -32.17 -9.28 22.46
N GLY A 68 -31.97 -10.50 22.95
CA GLY A 68 -32.91 -11.61 22.78
C GLY A 68 -32.84 -12.32 21.42
N THR A 69 -31.94 -11.90 20.52
CA THR A 69 -31.63 -12.62 19.28
C THR A 69 -30.27 -13.30 19.37
N ALA A 70 -29.96 -14.19 18.42
CA ALA A 70 -28.63 -14.80 18.28
C ALA A 70 -27.47 -13.78 18.11
N ARG A 71 -27.77 -12.51 17.82
CA ARG A 71 -26.79 -11.43 17.64
C ARG A 71 -26.67 -10.49 18.85
N GLY A 72 -27.43 -10.72 19.92
CA GLY A 72 -27.49 -9.81 21.08
C GLY A 72 -26.33 -9.92 22.07
N ALA A 73 -25.40 -10.85 21.86
CA ALA A 73 -24.24 -11.10 22.72
C ALA A 73 -22.94 -11.25 21.90
N ALA A 74 -22.82 -10.46 20.82
CA ALA A 74 -21.64 -10.49 19.98
C ALA A 74 -20.41 -9.95 20.74
N ILE A 75 -19.25 -10.59 20.50
CA ILE A 75 -17.95 -10.15 21.02
C ILE A 75 -17.19 -9.26 20.02
N GLY A 76 -17.68 -9.17 18.78
CA GLY A 76 -17.12 -8.40 17.69
C GLY A 76 -18.04 -8.45 16.46
N PHE A 77 -17.68 -7.69 15.42
CA PHE A 77 -18.39 -7.67 14.14
C PHE A 77 -17.40 -7.46 12.99
N ARG A 78 -17.76 -7.93 11.79
CA ARG A 78 -16.96 -7.69 10.57
C ARG A 78 -17.07 -6.26 10.09
N LEU A 79 -16.02 -5.72 9.46
CA LEU A 79 -15.95 -4.32 9.04
C LEU A 79 -17.07 -3.93 8.07
N ASP A 80 -17.51 -4.83 7.18
CA ASP A 80 -18.66 -4.63 6.29
C ASP A 80 -19.96 -4.27 7.02
N SER A 81 -20.07 -4.59 8.31
CA SER A 81 -21.24 -4.25 9.13
C SER A 81 -21.35 -2.74 9.38
N LEU A 82 -20.26 -1.99 9.24
CA LEU A 82 -20.26 -0.52 9.37
C LEU A 82 -21.17 0.13 8.34
N LEU A 83 -21.24 -0.42 7.12
CA LEU A 83 -22.12 0.06 6.05
C LEU A 83 -23.61 -0.05 6.44
N LYS A 84 -23.96 -0.97 7.34
CA LYS A 84 -25.36 -1.19 7.78
C LYS A 84 -25.85 -0.14 8.78
N LEU A 85 -24.95 0.68 9.33
CA LEU A 85 -25.32 1.74 10.27
C LEU A 85 -26.17 2.82 9.60
N THR A 86 -25.95 3.06 8.30
CA THR A 86 -26.76 4.01 7.50
C THR A 86 -28.12 3.42 7.11
N ASP A 87 -28.23 2.09 7.04
CA ASP A 87 -29.44 1.40 6.60
C ASP A 87 -30.42 1.11 7.75
N THR A 88 -29.89 0.88 8.95
CA THR A 88 -30.70 0.56 10.13
C THR A 88 -31.43 1.82 10.62
N ARG A 89 -32.76 1.83 10.58
CA ARG A 89 -33.60 3.00 10.90
C ARG A 89 -34.44 2.79 12.15
N ALA A 90 -34.70 3.89 12.85
CA ALA A 90 -35.71 3.95 13.89
C ALA A 90 -37.12 3.72 13.30
N ARG A 91 -38.08 3.28 14.13
CA ARG A 91 -39.46 2.98 13.71
C ARG A 91 -40.15 4.13 12.94
N ASN A 92 -39.77 5.38 13.23
CA ASN A 92 -40.31 6.57 12.57
C ASN A 92 -39.61 6.93 11.25
N ASN A 93 -38.62 6.14 10.79
CA ASN A 93 -37.78 6.33 9.60
C ASN A 93 -36.99 7.64 9.50
N LYS A 94 -37.06 8.52 10.51
CA LYS A 94 -36.40 9.84 10.51
C LYS A 94 -34.93 9.79 10.94
N MET A 95 -34.51 8.72 11.60
CA MET A 95 -33.17 8.60 12.18
C MET A 95 -32.57 7.23 11.84
N THR A 96 -31.31 7.21 11.40
CA THR A 96 -30.55 5.97 11.22
C THR A 96 -29.71 5.67 12.45
N LEU A 97 -29.17 4.46 12.54
CA LEU A 97 -28.26 4.08 13.61
C LEU A 97 -26.98 4.92 13.59
N MET A 98 -26.50 5.30 12.40
CA MET A 98 -25.38 6.23 12.24
C MET A 98 -25.68 7.60 12.83
N HIS A 99 -26.87 8.18 12.57
CA HIS A 99 -27.26 9.45 13.19
C HIS A 99 -27.30 9.32 14.72
N TYR A 100 -27.79 8.19 15.23
CA TYR A 100 -27.86 7.96 16.67
C TYR A 100 -26.47 7.81 17.29
N LEU A 101 -25.56 7.08 16.63
CA LEU A 101 -24.17 7.00 17.02
C LEU A 101 -23.53 8.38 17.11
N CYS A 102 -23.65 9.21 16.07
CA CYS A 102 -23.10 10.57 16.08
C CYS A 102 -23.64 11.40 17.26
N LYS A 103 -24.94 11.29 17.56
CA LYS A 103 -25.54 11.96 18.72
C LYS A 103 -24.94 11.46 20.04
N VAL A 104 -24.81 10.14 20.21
CA VAL A 104 -24.21 9.55 21.42
C VAL A 104 -22.77 9.99 21.58
N LEU A 105 -21.98 10.00 20.50
CA LEU A 105 -20.60 10.48 20.53
C LEU A 105 -20.55 11.96 20.92
N ALA A 106 -21.36 12.82 20.31
CA ALA A 106 -21.39 14.24 20.65
C ALA A 106 -21.81 14.51 22.11
N ASP A 107 -22.80 13.77 22.62
CA ASP A 107 -23.35 13.98 23.97
C ASP A 107 -22.46 13.38 25.08
N LYS A 108 -21.71 12.30 24.79
CA LYS A 108 -21.04 11.48 25.81
C LYS A 108 -19.54 11.32 25.63
N LEU A 109 -19.04 11.38 24.40
CA LEU A 109 -17.65 11.11 24.03
C LEU A 109 -17.17 12.10 22.94
N PRO A 110 -17.30 13.43 23.15
CA PRO A 110 -17.02 14.43 22.13
C PRO A 110 -15.56 14.40 21.64
N GLU A 111 -14.64 13.89 22.45
CA GLU A 111 -13.22 13.68 22.11
C GLU A 111 -12.98 12.62 21.02
N LEU A 112 -14.04 11.92 20.59
CA LEU A 112 -13.99 10.93 19.50
C LEU A 112 -14.45 11.51 18.16
N LEU A 113 -15.03 12.72 18.13
CA LEU A 113 -15.60 13.29 16.92
C LEU A 113 -14.54 13.65 15.86
N ASP A 114 -13.30 13.85 16.30
CA ASP A 114 -12.13 14.15 15.48
C ASP A 114 -11.25 12.89 15.24
N PHE A 115 -11.81 11.67 15.37
CA PHE A 115 -11.04 10.44 15.14
C PHE A 115 -10.45 10.34 13.73
N SER A 116 -11.04 11.03 12.74
CA SER A 116 -10.51 11.10 11.37
C SER A 116 -9.13 11.73 11.31
N GLU A 117 -8.79 12.61 12.26
CA GLU A 117 -7.46 13.23 12.37
C GLU A 117 -6.37 12.22 12.75
N ASP A 118 -6.75 11.08 13.37
CA ASP A 118 -5.83 9.97 13.61
C ASP A 118 -5.52 9.19 12.32
N LEU A 119 -6.33 9.35 11.26
CA LEU A 119 -6.40 8.47 10.07
C LEU A 119 -6.07 9.21 8.77
N THR A 120 -5.22 10.23 8.82
CA THR A 120 -4.91 11.13 7.69
C THR A 120 -4.39 10.42 6.43
N SER A 121 -3.72 9.26 6.59
CA SER A 121 -3.20 8.49 5.45
C SER A 121 -4.23 7.50 4.88
N LEU A 122 -5.38 7.30 5.52
CA LEU A 122 -6.36 6.31 5.10
C LEU A 122 -7.01 6.65 3.76
N GLU A 123 -7.41 7.91 3.53
CA GLU A 123 -8.00 8.31 2.26
C GLU A 123 -7.00 8.20 1.09
N PRO A 124 -5.77 8.72 1.17
CA PRO A 124 -4.75 8.48 0.14
C PRO A 124 -4.48 6.99 -0.09
N ALA A 125 -4.34 6.19 0.98
CA ALA A 125 -4.09 4.75 0.87
C ALA A 125 -5.21 4.01 0.13
N SER A 126 -6.48 4.41 0.33
CA SER A 126 -7.63 3.80 -0.37
C SER A 126 -7.62 3.98 -1.89
N LYS A 127 -6.82 4.93 -2.40
CA LYS A 127 -6.66 5.20 -3.84
C LYS A 127 -5.51 4.38 -4.46
N ILE A 128 -4.69 3.72 -3.65
CA ILE A 128 -3.54 2.93 -4.11
C ILE A 128 -3.98 1.49 -4.40
N GLN A 129 -3.59 0.99 -5.57
CA GLN A 129 -3.84 -0.40 -5.96
C GLN A 129 -2.61 -1.25 -5.61
N LEU A 130 -2.73 -2.14 -4.63
CA LEU A 130 -1.62 -2.96 -4.12
C LEU A 130 -0.93 -3.80 -5.21
N LYS A 131 -1.71 -4.34 -6.17
CA LYS A 131 -1.17 -5.07 -7.32
C LYS A 131 -0.13 -4.26 -8.12
N PHE A 132 -0.32 -2.95 -8.25
CA PHE A 132 0.61 -2.11 -9.01
C PHE A 132 1.92 -1.90 -8.25
N LEU A 133 1.88 -1.89 -6.91
CA LEU A 133 3.09 -1.85 -6.10
C LEU A 133 3.95 -3.11 -6.32
N ALA A 134 3.29 -4.27 -6.40
CA ALA A 134 3.95 -5.55 -6.70
C ALA A 134 4.57 -5.56 -8.10
N GLU A 135 3.81 -5.12 -9.11
CA GLU A 135 4.29 -5.00 -10.49
C GLU A 135 5.46 -4.03 -10.62
N GLU A 136 5.42 -2.87 -9.96
CA GLU A 136 6.51 -1.89 -9.94
C GLU A 136 7.77 -2.43 -9.25
N MET A 137 7.62 -3.10 -8.10
CA MET A 137 8.74 -3.72 -7.40
C MET A 137 9.40 -4.80 -8.26
N GLN A 138 8.60 -5.60 -8.97
CA GLN A 138 9.10 -6.61 -9.89
C GLN A 138 9.77 -5.97 -11.11
N ALA A 139 9.21 -4.89 -11.66
CA ALA A 139 9.77 -4.16 -12.79
C ALA A 139 11.14 -3.55 -12.45
N LEU A 140 11.31 -2.99 -11.25
CA LEU A 140 12.59 -2.49 -10.76
C LEU A 140 13.64 -3.60 -10.63
N SER A 141 13.24 -4.73 -10.04
CA SER A 141 14.13 -5.89 -9.86
C SER A 141 14.58 -6.46 -11.21
N LYS A 142 13.63 -6.72 -12.13
CA LYS A 142 13.93 -7.20 -13.49
C LYS A 142 14.72 -6.19 -14.31
N GLY A 143 14.44 -4.89 -14.14
CA GLY A 143 15.19 -3.82 -14.81
C GLY A 143 16.66 -3.84 -14.40
N LEU A 144 16.93 -3.99 -13.10
CA LEU A 144 18.28 -4.09 -12.55
C LEU A 144 19.01 -5.35 -13.04
N GLU A 145 18.34 -6.51 -13.07
CA GLU A 145 18.89 -7.75 -13.64
C GLU A 145 19.32 -7.55 -15.11
N LYS A 146 18.50 -6.88 -15.91
CA LYS A 146 18.83 -6.55 -17.31
C LYS A 146 20.04 -5.62 -17.43
N VAL A 147 20.19 -4.67 -16.50
CA VAL A 147 21.39 -3.81 -16.47
C VAL A 147 22.65 -4.64 -16.19
N VAL A 148 22.59 -5.53 -15.20
CA VAL A 148 23.71 -6.44 -14.87
C VAL A 148 24.05 -7.35 -16.05
N GLN A 149 23.04 -7.93 -16.69
CA GLN A 149 23.22 -8.80 -17.85
C GLN A 149 23.86 -8.07 -19.02
N GLU A 150 23.36 -6.89 -19.40
CA GLU A 150 23.94 -6.12 -20.51
C GLU A 150 25.34 -5.62 -20.19
N LEU A 151 25.63 -5.25 -18.94
CA LEU A 151 26.96 -4.86 -18.52
C LEU A 151 27.96 -6.02 -18.70
N SER A 152 27.59 -7.24 -18.30
CA SER A 152 28.42 -8.43 -18.50
C SER A 152 28.64 -8.74 -19.98
N MET A 153 27.60 -8.67 -20.81
CA MET A 153 27.75 -8.88 -22.26
C MET A 153 28.61 -7.80 -22.93
N SER A 154 28.63 -6.59 -22.37
CA SER A 154 29.37 -5.44 -22.92
C SER A 154 30.89 -5.51 -22.69
N GLU A 155 31.38 -6.43 -21.85
CA GLU A 155 32.82 -6.61 -21.63
C GLU A 155 33.55 -7.07 -22.90
N ASN A 156 32.84 -7.76 -23.80
CA ASN A 156 33.40 -8.29 -25.06
C ASN A 156 33.26 -7.33 -26.25
N ASP A 157 32.67 -6.14 -26.07
CA ASP A 157 32.42 -5.21 -27.17
C ASP A 157 33.63 -4.35 -27.55
N GLY A 158 34.69 -4.37 -26.74
CA GLY A 158 35.85 -3.49 -26.90
C GLY A 158 35.56 -2.01 -26.60
N ALA A 159 36.36 -1.11 -27.16
CA ALA A 159 36.36 0.32 -26.81
C ALA A 159 35.02 1.04 -27.03
N ILE A 160 34.17 0.55 -27.95
CA ILE A 160 32.88 1.17 -28.26
C ILE A 160 31.92 1.17 -27.07
N SER A 161 32.07 0.23 -26.14
CA SER A 161 31.22 0.10 -24.95
C SER A 161 31.91 0.51 -23.66
N GLU A 162 33.15 1.02 -23.69
CA GLU A 162 33.91 1.35 -22.49
C GLU A 162 33.19 2.40 -21.63
N ASN A 163 32.75 3.50 -22.26
CA ASN A 163 32.01 4.56 -21.58
C ASN A 163 30.63 4.09 -21.07
N PHE A 164 29.94 3.26 -21.87
CA PHE A 164 28.68 2.63 -21.47
C PHE A 164 28.86 1.81 -20.19
N SER A 165 29.87 0.93 -20.17
CA SER A 165 30.18 0.06 -19.03
C SER A 165 30.56 0.84 -17.79
N LYS A 166 31.35 1.92 -17.93
CA LYS A 166 31.69 2.80 -16.80
C LYS A 166 30.45 3.43 -16.16
N ILE A 167 29.58 4.03 -16.98
CA ILE A 167 28.35 4.70 -16.51
C ILE A 167 27.44 3.69 -15.78
N LEU A 168 27.30 2.47 -16.30
CA LEU A 168 26.44 1.47 -15.67
C LEU A 168 27.03 0.90 -14.38
N ARG A 169 28.34 0.72 -14.28
CA ARG A 169 28.99 0.31 -13.02
C ARG A 169 28.76 1.32 -11.90
N GLU A 170 28.85 2.61 -12.21
CA GLU A 170 28.56 3.68 -11.26
C GLU A 170 27.09 3.69 -10.84
N PHE A 171 26.17 3.56 -11.82
CA PHE A 171 24.74 3.47 -11.56
C PHE A 171 24.36 2.26 -10.69
N LEU A 172 24.87 1.06 -11.01
CA LEU A 172 24.53 -0.18 -10.30
C LEU A 172 24.87 -0.12 -8.81
N ARG A 173 26.02 0.48 -8.44
CA ARG A 173 26.42 0.61 -7.04
C ARG A 173 25.35 1.26 -6.17
N PHE A 174 24.70 2.30 -6.69
CA PHE A 174 23.61 3.00 -6.00
C PHE A 174 22.27 2.27 -6.19
N ALA A 175 21.95 1.87 -7.42
CA ALA A 175 20.65 1.29 -7.76
C ALA A 175 20.37 -0.01 -6.98
N GLU A 176 21.36 -0.87 -6.81
CA GLU A 176 21.20 -2.09 -6.03
C GLU A 176 20.89 -1.83 -4.55
N ALA A 177 21.54 -0.82 -3.95
CA ALA A 177 21.28 -0.44 -2.57
C ALA A 177 19.84 0.08 -2.41
N GLU A 178 19.40 0.95 -3.32
CA GLU A 178 18.03 1.48 -3.33
C GLU A 178 16.99 0.38 -3.50
N VAL A 179 17.17 -0.54 -4.45
CA VAL A 179 16.24 -1.66 -4.67
C VAL A 179 16.20 -2.60 -3.45
N ARG A 180 17.34 -2.87 -2.81
CA ARG A 180 17.38 -3.68 -1.57
C ARG A 180 16.59 -3.02 -0.44
N THR A 181 16.78 -1.72 -0.21
CA THR A 181 16.03 -0.98 0.81
C THR A 181 14.53 -0.94 0.48
N LEU A 182 14.19 -0.73 -0.79
CA LEU A 182 12.80 -0.69 -1.24
C LEU A 182 12.10 -2.04 -1.10
N ALA A 183 12.78 -3.15 -1.42
CA ALA A 183 12.28 -4.51 -1.20
C ALA A 183 12.00 -4.77 0.28
N SER A 184 12.92 -4.34 1.16
CA SER A 184 12.75 -4.48 2.61
C SER A 184 11.53 -3.70 3.11
N LEU A 185 11.33 -2.46 2.63
CA LEU A 185 10.15 -1.66 2.91
C LEU A 185 8.89 -2.36 2.41
N TYR A 186 8.87 -2.78 1.14
CA TYR A 186 7.73 -3.49 0.53
C TYR A 186 7.29 -4.69 1.37
N SER A 187 8.23 -5.57 1.75
CA SER A 187 7.92 -6.73 2.59
C SER A 187 7.47 -6.34 4.01
N ALA A 188 7.98 -5.25 4.57
CA ALA A 188 7.55 -4.76 5.88
C ALA A 188 6.11 -4.22 5.83
N VAL A 189 5.78 -3.43 4.80
CA VAL A 189 4.42 -2.93 4.58
C VAL A 189 3.45 -4.11 4.41
N GLY A 190 3.81 -5.12 3.62
CA GLY A 190 2.97 -6.31 3.44
C GLY A 190 2.66 -7.00 4.76
N ARG A 191 3.68 -7.26 5.59
CA ARG A 191 3.46 -7.84 6.93
C ARG A 191 2.57 -6.98 7.82
N ASN A 192 2.71 -5.66 7.76
CA ASN A 192 1.89 -4.74 8.56
C ASN A 192 0.42 -4.75 8.11
N VAL A 193 0.17 -4.80 6.79
CA VAL A 193 -1.18 -4.92 6.22
C VAL A 193 -1.79 -6.27 6.60
N ASP A 194 -1.07 -7.39 6.45
CA ASP A 194 -1.55 -8.72 6.84
C ASP A 194 -1.89 -8.77 8.34
N ALA A 195 -1.02 -8.20 9.17
CA ALA A 195 -1.27 -8.11 10.61
C ALA A 195 -2.46 -7.23 10.96
N LEU A 196 -2.79 -6.21 10.13
CA LEU A 196 -3.97 -5.37 10.30
C LEU A 196 -5.25 -6.12 9.93
N ILE A 197 -5.23 -6.88 8.83
CA ILE A 197 -6.35 -7.72 8.39
C ILE A 197 -6.71 -8.71 9.49
N LEU A 198 -5.71 -9.41 10.03
CA LEU A 198 -5.87 -10.32 11.16
C LEU A 198 -6.36 -9.61 12.42
N TYR A 199 -5.88 -8.40 12.70
CA TYR A 199 -6.29 -7.62 13.85
C TYR A 199 -7.80 -7.30 13.86
N PHE A 200 -8.41 -7.09 12.68
CA PHE A 200 -9.86 -6.91 12.54
C PHE A 200 -10.64 -8.23 12.35
N GLY A 201 -9.97 -9.38 12.36
CA GLY A 201 -10.59 -10.70 12.17
C GLY A 201 -11.09 -10.94 10.75
N GLU A 202 -10.55 -10.21 9.77
CA GLU A 202 -10.82 -10.43 8.36
C GLU A 202 -9.89 -11.54 7.81
N ASP A 203 -10.28 -12.14 6.68
CA ASP A 203 -9.53 -13.24 6.06
C ASP A 203 -8.43 -12.70 5.12
N PRO A 204 -7.14 -12.95 5.40
CA PRO A 204 -6.03 -12.55 4.52
C PRO A 204 -6.15 -13.11 3.10
N ALA A 205 -6.77 -14.28 2.92
CA ALA A 205 -6.97 -14.85 1.58
C ALA A 205 -7.98 -14.08 0.73
N ARG A 206 -8.85 -13.27 1.36
CA ARG A 206 -9.85 -12.45 0.68
C ARG A 206 -9.38 -11.02 0.40
N CYS A 207 -8.35 -10.57 1.11
CA CYS A 207 -7.75 -9.23 0.98
C CYS A 207 -6.21 -9.27 0.98
N PRO A 208 -5.53 -10.12 0.18
CA PRO A 208 -4.09 -10.27 0.29
C PRO A 208 -3.34 -9.01 -0.18
N PHE A 209 -2.24 -8.68 0.50
CA PHE A 209 -1.35 -7.59 0.07
C PHE A 209 -0.59 -7.94 -1.22
N GLU A 210 -0.11 -9.19 -1.33
CA GLU A 210 0.52 -9.75 -2.53
C GLU A 210 -0.51 -10.61 -3.29
N GLN A 211 -0.83 -10.23 -4.53
CA GLN A 211 -1.44 -11.12 -5.54
C GLN A 211 -0.43 -11.41 -6.63
#